data_AF-A0A4Q4CK76-F1
#
_entry.id   AF-A0A4Q4CK76-F1
#
_cell.length_a   1.000
_cell.length_b   1.000
_cell.length_c   1.000
_cell.angle_alpha   90.00
_cell.angle_beta   90.00
_cell.angle_gamma   90.00
#
_symmetry.space_group_name_H-M   'P 1'
#
loop_
_entity.id
_entity.type
_entity.pdbx_description
1 polymer ?
#
loop_
_entity_poly.entity_id
_entity_poly.type
_entity_poly.pdbx_seq_one_letter_code
_entity_poly.pdbx_strand_id
1 'polypeptide(L)' 'MPPSQTSCTIPAEVKQAGGPMLMTQLFAYGPESNFSWPERPANAPRGWQPDWITRVRFRSNTMLMTGMPG' A
#
# COMPACT_ATOMS: atom_id res chain seq x y z
N MET A 1 8.77 5.31 -0.77
CA MET A 1 8.33 5.15 -2.16
C MET A 1 7.10 6.02 -2.35
N PRO A 2 7.11 7.03 -3.24
CA PRO A 2 5.91 7.79 -3.53
C PRO A 2 4.76 6.89 -4.02
N PRO A 3 3.49 7.28 -3.81
CA PRO A 3 2.33 6.46 -4.18
C PRO A 3 2.25 6.10 -5.67
N SER A 4 2.88 6.92 -6.53
CA SER A 4 2.97 6.70 -7.98
C SER A 4 4.14 5.81 -8.41
N GLN A 5 5.01 5.40 -7.48
CA GLN A 5 6.18 4.58 -7.81
C GLN A 5 5.77 3.14 -8.05
N THR A 6 5.89 2.70 -9.31
CA THR A 6 5.59 1.32 -9.74
C THR A 6 6.83 0.45 -9.90
N SER A 7 8.04 1.03 -9.81
CA SER A 7 9.32 0.31 -9.95
C SER A 7 10.24 0.58 -8.76
N CYS A 8 10.86 -0.48 -8.25
CA CYS A 8 11.75 -0.42 -7.08
C CYS A 8 12.97 -1.31 -7.33
N THR A 9 14.14 -0.86 -6.89
CA THR A 9 15.39 -1.63 -7.03
C THR A 9 15.66 -2.40 -5.75
N ILE A 10 15.88 -3.71 -5.87
CA ILE A 10 16.36 -4.55 -4.76
C ILE A 10 17.85 -4.22 -4.53
N PRO A 11 18.27 -3.83 -3.31
CA PRO A 11 19.67 -3.55 -2.98
C PRO A 11 20.60 -4.72 -3.26
N ALA A 12 21.87 -4.44 -3.60
CA ALA A 12 22.84 -5.46 -3.99
C ALA A 12 23.15 -6.44 -2.85
N GLU A 13 23.17 -5.95 -1.62
CA GLU A 13 23.45 -6.71 -0.40
C GLU A 13 22.39 -7.79 -0.17
N VAL A 14 21.12 -7.49 -0.47
CA VAL A 14 20.01 -8.44 -0.37
C VAL A 14 20.15 -9.56 -1.41
N LYS A 15 20.60 -9.23 -2.62
CA LYS A 15 20.86 -10.22 -3.68
C LYS A 15 22.03 -11.12 -3.31
N GLN A 16 23.09 -10.57 -2.73
CA GLN A 16 24.25 -11.34 -2.27
C GLN A 16 23.87 -12.33 -1.16
N ALA A 17 23.07 -11.89 -0.18
CA ALA A 17 22.61 -12.75 0.91
C ALA A 17 21.63 -13.85 0.46
N GLY A 18 20.82 -13.59 -0.56
CA GLY A 18 19.78 -14.50 -1.03
C GLY A 18 20.26 -15.67 -1.90
N GLY A 19 21.49 -15.62 -2.40
CA GLY A 19 22.03 -16.65 -3.30
C GLY A 19 21.37 -16.70 -4.68
N PRO A 20 21.68 -17.73 -5.50
CA PRO A 20 21.27 -17.81 -6.91
C PRO A 20 19.76 -17.99 -7.13
N MET A 21 19.01 -18.41 -6.11
CA MET A 21 17.56 -18.67 -6.18
C MET A 21 16.82 -17.94 -5.06
N LEU A 22 16.90 -16.61 -5.05
CA LEU A 22 16.20 -15.78 -4.07
C LEU A 22 14.72 -15.62 -4.45
N MET A 23 13.84 -16.05 -3.55
CA MET A 23 12.41 -15.73 -3.61
C MET A 23 12.10 -14.45 -2.86
N THR A 24 11.58 -13.44 -3.57
CA THR A 24 11.29 -12.12 -3.03
C THR A 24 9.78 -11.90 -2.91
N GLN A 25 9.34 -11.56 -1.70
CA GLN A 25 8.03 -10.97 -1.42
C GLN A 25 8.17 -9.46 -1.31
N LEU A 26 7.51 -8.71 -2.19
CA LEU A 26 7.45 -7.26 -2.11
C LEU A 26 6.08 -6.82 -1.64
N PHE A 27 6.07 -5.88 -0.69
CA PHE A 27 4.85 -5.22 -0.21
C PHE A 27 4.97 -3.71 -0.43
N ALA A 28 3.96 -3.13 -1.08
CA ALA A 28 3.80 -1.69 -1.20
C ALA A 28 2.57 -1.27 -0.40
N TYR A 29 2.74 -0.25 0.44
CA TYR A 29 1.66 0.34 1.25
C TYR A 29 1.26 1.67 0.63
N GLY A 30 -0.01 1.74 0.23
CA GLY A 30 -0.61 2.96 -0.32
C GLY A 30 -1.10 3.92 0.77
N PRO A 31 -1.74 5.02 0.38
CA PRO A 31 -2.35 5.95 1.32
C PRO A 31 -3.49 5.28 2.12
N GLU A 32 -3.85 5.85 3.27
CA GLU A 32 -5.08 5.50 3.98
C GLU A 32 -6.21 6.44 3.55
N SER A 33 -7.38 5.90 3.21
CA SER A 33 -8.59 6.68 2.90
C SER A 33 -9.64 6.48 3.98
N ASN A 34 -10.26 7.56 4.43
CA ASN A 34 -11.28 7.53 5.47
C ASN A 34 -12.61 8.02 4.87
N PHE A 35 -13.66 7.21 4.99
CA PHE A 35 -15.00 7.49 4.50
C PHE A 35 -15.99 7.50 5.65
N SER A 36 -17.06 8.27 5.52
CA SER A 36 -18.17 8.28 6.45
C SER A 36 -19.48 8.07 5.72
N TRP A 37 -20.46 7.45 6.39
CA TRP A 37 -21.83 7.43 5.91
C TRP A 37 -22.80 7.96 6.96
N PRO A 38 -23.67 8.91 6.60
CA PRO A 38 -23.63 9.67 5.35
C PRO A 38 -22.31 10.46 5.17
N GLU A 39 -22.00 10.86 3.94
CA GLU A 39 -20.86 11.76 3.69
C GLU A 39 -21.09 13.08 4.43
N ARG A 40 -20.02 13.66 5.00
CA ARG A 40 -20.14 14.90 5.76
C ARG A 40 -20.68 16.02 4.87
N PRO A 41 -21.86 16.61 5.20
CA PRO A 41 -22.37 17.75 4.45
C PRO A 41 -21.43 18.95 4.57
N ALA A 42 -21.32 19.77 3.50
CA ALA A 42 -20.49 20.97 3.51
C ALA A 42 -20.86 21.94 4.65
N ASN A 43 -22.16 22.03 4.97
CA ASN A 43 -22.71 22.83 6.08
C ASN A 43 -23.22 21.93 7.21
N ALA A 44 -22.36 21.04 7.72
CA ALA A 44 -22.72 20.14 8.81
C ALA A 44 -23.14 20.92 10.08
N PRO A 45 -24.32 20.64 10.65
CA PRO A 45 -24.79 21.29 11.88
C PRO A 45 -23.91 20.93 13.07
N ARG A 46 -24.01 21.73 14.15
CA ARG A 46 -23.29 21.46 15.40
C ARG A 46 -23.75 20.13 15.98
N GLY A 47 -22.81 19.19 16.15
CA GLY A 47 -23.09 17.84 16.67
C GLY A 47 -23.37 16.78 15.60
N TRP A 48 -23.24 17.10 14.30
CA TRP A 48 -23.29 16.09 13.26
C TRP A 48 -22.24 14.99 13.49
N GLN A 49 -22.69 13.74 13.38
CA GLN A 49 -21.85 12.55 13.44
C GLN A 49 -22.33 11.57 12.37
N PRO A 50 -21.43 10.83 11.72
CA PRO A 50 -21.81 9.78 10.79
C PRO A 50 -22.32 8.55 11.55
N ASP A 51 -23.17 7.75 10.90
CA ASP A 51 -23.65 6.48 11.44
C ASP A 51 -22.49 5.48 11.54
N TRP A 52 -21.58 5.51 10.56
CA TRP A 52 -20.36 4.72 10.58
C TRP A 52 -19.20 5.40 9.84
N ILE A 53 -17.99 4.95 10.17
CA ILE A 53 -16.75 5.33 9.49
C ILE A 53 -16.07 4.08 8.92
N THR A 54 -15.55 4.20 7.69
CA THR A 54 -14.77 3.15 7.03
C THR A 54 -13.35 3.65 6.82
N ARG A 55 -12.38 2.88 7.31
CA ARG A 55 -10.94 3.15 7.14
C ARG A 55 -10.36 2.15 6.15
N VAL A 56 -9.92 2.62 5.00
CA VAL A 56 -9.37 1.79 3.92
C VAL A 56 -7.86 1.97 3.89
N ARG A 57 -7.12 0.85 4.01
CA ARG A 57 -5.66 0.82 3.88
C ARG A 57 -5.30 0.01 2.66
N PHE A 58 -4.66 0.64 1.68
CA PHE A 58 -4.25 -0.05 0.46
C PHE A 58 -2.91 -0.76 0.66
N ARG A 59 -2.84 -2.02 0.22
CA ARG A 59 -1.61 -2.80 0.14
C ARG A 59 -1.58 -3.54 -1.18
N SER A 60 -0.44 -3.48 -1.86
CA SER A 60 -0.14 -4.34 -3.01
C SER A 60 0.95 -5.31 -2.62
N ASN A 61 0.87 -6.54 -3.12
CA ASN A 61 1.88 -7.57 -2.91
C ASN A 61 2.24 -8.26 -4.22
N THR A 62 3.51 -8.62 -4.36
CA THR A 62 3.97 -9.50 -5.44
C THR A 62 5.01 -10.48 -4.93
N MET A 63 5.06 -11.65 -5.56
CA MET A 63 6.04 -12.70 -5.33
C MET A 63 6.80 -12.93 -6.63
N LEU A 64 8.13 -12.86 -6.59
CA LEU A 64 8.96 -13.10 -7.75
C LEU A 64 10.25 -13.83 -7.40
N MET A 65 10.78 -14.58 -8.38
CA MET A 65 12.16 -15.06 -8.36
C MET A 65 13.07 -13.89 -8.73
N THR A 66 13.97 -13.48 -7.85
CA THR A 66 14.89 -12.36 -8.10
C THR A 66 15.80 -12.66 -9.29
N GLY A 67 15.80 -11.79 -10.29
CA GLY A 67 16.61 -11.94 -11.50
C GLY A 67 15.89 -12.61 -12.67
N MET A 68 14.65 -13.07 -12.46
CA MET A 68 13.76 -13.52 -13.54
C MET A 68 12.73 -12.42 -13.88
N PRO A 69 12.23 -12.36 -15.12
CA PRO A 69 11.06 -11.53 -15.45
C PRO A 69 9.88 -11.90 -14.55
N GLY A 70 9.21 -10.90 -13.98
CA GLY A 70 8.01 -11.04 -13.16
C GLY A 70 6.86 -10.23 -13.73
#